data_AF-A0A2W4JNS8-F1
#
_entry.id   AF-A0A2W4JNS8-F1
#
_cell.length_a   1.000
_cell.length_b   1.000
_cell.length_c   1.000
_cell.angle_alpha   90.00
_cell.angle_beta   90.00
_cell.angle_gamma   90.00
#
_symmetry.space_group_name_H-M   'P 1'
#
loop_
_entity.id
_entity.type
_entity.pdbx_description
1 polymer ?
#
loop_
_entity_poly.entity_id
_entity_poly.type
_entity_poly.pdbx_seq_one_letter_code
_entity_poly.pdbx_strand_id
1 'polypeptide(L)'
;MNATHEWSPRVAELRHRRREIRRELARIRWWLRLLGARRDLDLARLAPPGETGAIDLDDAWEALAADAPTSTELAECLWGDASAAVPSSIERIDALMARLGAYETRVSGNLEAVTTAMVEAMRAERVEQSGADRMSHA
;
A
#
# COMPACT_ATOMS: atom_id res chain seq x y z
N MET A 1 18.75 -23.71 29.84
CA MET A 1 17.67 -24.17 28.92
C MET A 1 16.66 -23.03 28.84
N ASN A 2 16.53 -22.37 27.69
CA ASN A 2 15.53 -21.31 27.50
C ASN A 2 14.15 -21.96 27.52
N ALA A 3 13.40 -21.78 28.59
CA ALA A 3 11.99 -22.09 28.61
C ALA A 3 11.35 -21.31 27.45
N THR A 4 10.88 -22.02 26.43
CA THR A 4 9.98 -21.44 25.44
C THR A 4 8.74 -21.04 26.20
N HIS A 5 8.65 -19.77 26.58
CA HIS A 5 7.44 -19.22 27.17
C HIS A 5 6.34 -19.37 26.13
N GLU A 6 5.52 -20.40 26.28
CA GLU A 6 4.27 -20.51 25.55
C GLU A 6 3.41 -19.35 26.02
N TRP A 7 3.15 -18.43 25.10
CA TRP A 7 2.26 -17.31 25.34
C TRP A 7 0.85 -17.85 25.53
N SER A 8 0.02 -17.17 26.33
CA SER A 8 -1.35 -17.64 26.51
C SER A 8 -2.10 -17.75 25.18
N PRO A 9 -3.13 -18.60 25.10
CA PRO A 9 -4.01 -18.68 23.93
C PRO A 9 -4.53 -17.30 23.48
N ARG A 10 -4.73 -16.36 24.42
CA ARG A 10 -5.16 -15.00 24.13
C ARG A 10 -4.11 -14.20 23.38
N VAL A 11 -2.84 -14.25 23.77
CA VAL A 11 -1.75 -13.57 23.04
C VAL A 11 -1.50 -14.22 21.68
N ALA A 12 -1.61 -15.56 21.58
CA ALA A 12 -1.50 -16.27 20.31
C ALA A 12 -2.59 -15.83 19.32
N GLU A 13 -3.84 -15.71 19.77
CA GLU A 13 -4.96 -15.23 18.96
C GLU A 13 -4.76 -13.79 18.49
N LEU A 14 -4.37 -12.87 19.39
CA LEU A 14 -4.10 -11.48 19.04
C LEU A 14 -2.96 -11.36 18.00
N ARG A 15 -1.93 -12.20 18.09
CA ARG A 15 -0.87 -12.27 17.08
C ARG A 15 -1.38 -12.77 15.73
N HIS A 16 -2.22 -13.80 15.73
CA HIS A 16 -2.83 -14.30 14.50
C HIS A 16 -3.67 -13.20 13.85
N ARG A 17 -4.56 -12.57 14.63
CA ARG A 17 -5.40 -11.47 14.17
C ARG A 17 -4.58 -10.30 13.60
N ARG A 18 -3.51 -9.90 14.30
CA ARG A 18 -2.59 -8.85 13.82
C ARG A 18 -1.95 -9.19 12.48
N ARG A 19 -1.57 -10.46 12.24
CA ARG A 19 -0.99 -10.89 10.95
C ARG A 19 -2.02 -10.80 9.83
N GLU A 20 -3.25 -11.26 10.07
CA GLU A 20 -4.33 -11.19 9.08
C GLU A 20 -4.65 -9.74 8.70
N ILE A 21 -4.76 -8.85 9.68
CA ILE A 21 -5.00 -7.42 9.43
C ILE A 21 -3.86 -6.79 8.60
N ARG A 22 -2.59 -7.15 8.87
CA ARG A 22 -1.46 -6.66 8.08
C ARG A 22 -1.48 -7.15 6.63
N ARG A 23 -1.89 -8.40 6.39
CA ARG A 23 -2.06 -8.95 5.04
C ARG A 23 -3.14 -8.20 4.28
N GLU A 24 -4.25 -7.91 4.95
CA GLU A 24 -5.34 -7.14 4.36
C GLU A 24 -4.91 -5.71 4.02
N LEU A 25 -4.18 -5.02 4.92
CA LEU A 25 -3.61 -3.69 4.61
C LEU A 25 -2.68 -3.72 3.40
N ALA A 26 -1.82 -4.74 3.29
CA ALA A 26 -0.94 -4.89 2.14
C ALA A 26 -1.73 -5.03 0.84
N ARG A 27 -2.82 -5.80 0.86
CA ARG A 27 -3.74 -5.98 -0.27
C ARG A 27 -4.44 -4.67 -0.65
N ILE A 28 -4.98 -3.94 0.33
CA ILE A 28 -5.65 -2.64 0.09
C ILE A 28 -4.68 -1.64 -0.55
N ARG A 29 -3.48 -1.50 0.01
CA ARG A 29 -2.45 -0.59 -0.52
C ARG A 29 -1.93 -0.98 -1.88
N TRP A 30 -1.91 -2.28 -2.19
CA TRP A 30 -1.60 -2.74 -3.53
C TRP A 30 -2.67 -2.31 -4.53
N TRP A 31 -3.96 -2.49 -4.21
CA TRP A 31 -5.06 -2.02 -5.05
C TRP A 31 -5.09 -0.50 -5.22
N LEU A 32 -4.85 0.28 -4.16
CA LEU A 32 -4.79 1.74 -4.26
C LEU A 32 -3.71 2.21 -5.24
N ARG A 33 -2.53 1.60 -5.20
CA ARG A 33 -1.45 1.89 -6.16
C ARG A 33 -1.83 1.57 -7.60
N LEU A 34 -2.48 0.42 -7.81
CA LEU A 34 -2.91 -0.01 -9.14
C LEU A 34 -4.00 0.91 -9.72
N LEU A 35 -4.97 1.30 -8.89
CA LEU A 35 -6.01 2.25 -9.29
C LEU A 35 -5.44 3.64 -9.58
N GLY A 36 -4.49 4.13 -8.77
CA GLY A 36 -3.78 5.37 -9.02
C GLY A 36 -3.05 5.35 -10.37
N ALA A 37 -2.26 4.30 -10.61
CA ALA A 37 -1.56 4.15 -11.89
C ALA A 37 -2.54 4.09 -13.09
N ARG A 38 -3.67 3.39 -12.95
CA ARG A 38 -4.70 3.36 -14.00
C ARG A 38 -5.30 4.74 -14.26
N ARG A 39 -5.63 5.47 -13.19
CA ARG A 39 -6.14 6.85 -13.27
C ARG A 39 -5.17 7.76 -13.99
N ASP A 40 -3.88 7.68 -13.66
CA ASP A 40 -2.85 8.51 -14.27
C ASP A 40 -2.69 8.22 -15.77
N LEU A 41 -2.80 6.95 -16.17
CA LEU A 41 -2.82 6.56 -17.58
C LEU A 41 -4.08 7.06 -18.31
N ASP A 42 -5.26 6.98 -17.68
CA ASP A 42 -6.51 7.49 -18.25
C ASP A 42 -6.46 9.02 -18.41
N LEU A 43 -5.86 9.74 -17.45
CA LEU A 43 -5.65 11.18 -17.52
C LEU A 43 -4.65 11.58 -18.62
N ALA A 44 -3.53 10.86 -18.73
CA ALA A 44 -2.51 11.11 -19.76
C ALA A 44 -3.06 10.90 -21.18
N ARG A 45 -4.08 10.04 -21.35
CA ARG A 45 -4.80 9.89 -22.64
C ARG A 45 -5.70 11.07 -22.98
N LEU A 46 -6.21 11.79 -21.98
CA LEU A 46 -7.06 12.97 -22.19
C LEU A 46 -6.25 14.24 -22.47
N ALA A 47 -5.01 14.30 -21.98
CA ALA A 47 -4.10 15.42 -22.16
C ALA A 47 -2.68 14.88 -22.44
N PRO A 48 -2.40 14.43 -23.69
CA PRO A 48 -1.11 13.90 -24.04
C PRO A 48 -0.03 15.00 -23.90
N PRO A 49 1.21 14.63 -23.52
CA PRO A 49 2.27 15.59 -23.20
C PRO A 49 2.76 16.47 -24.38
N GLY A 50 2.17 16.37 -25.58
CA GLY A 50 2.62 17.11 -26.78
C GLY A 50 1.82 18.37 -27.15
N GLU A 51 0.68 18.66 -26.50
CA GLU A 51 -0.20 19.73 -27.00
C GLU A 51 -0.01 21.10 -26.33
N THR A 52 0.81 21.17 -25.26
CA THR A 52 1.00 22.42 -24.52
C THR A 52 2.19 23.20 -25.07
N GLY A 53 2.00 23.80 -26.24
CA GLY A 53 2.89 24.84 -26.77
C GLY A 53 4.29 24.36 -27.11
N ALA A 54 4.41 23.52 -28.14
CA ALA A 54 5.67 23.22 -28.81
C ALA A 54 6.30 24.52 -29.35
N ILE A 55 7.02 25.21 -28.48
CA ILE A 55 8.06 26.16 -28.86
C ILE A 55 9.24 25.27 -29.24
N ASP A 56 9.42 25.02 -30.54
CA ASP A 56 10.66 24.92 -31.34
C ASP A 56 12.02 24.64 -30.63
N LEU A 57 12.01 23.92 -29.50
CA LEU A 57 13.18 23.59 -28.66
C LEU A 57 13.61 22.13 -28.81
N ASP A 58 12.84 21.31 -29.54
CA ASP A 58 12.96 19.85 -29.53
C ASP A 58 14.30 19.38 -30.12
N ASP A 59 14.67 19.90 -31.30
CA ASP A 59 15.85 19.43 -32.03
C ASP A 59 17.19 19.67 -31.29
N ALA A 60 17.28 20.78 -30.54
CA ALA A 60 18.53 21.18 -29.88
C ALA A 60 18.78 20.43 -28.56
N TRP A 61 17.71 20.00 -27.87
CA TRP A 61 17.81 19.23 -26.63
C TRP A 61 17.86 17.72 -26.89
N GLU A 62 17.16 17.20 -27.90
CA GLU A 62 17.31 15.80 -28.35
C GLU A 62 18.75 15.51 -28.81
N ALA A 63 19.40 16.47 -29.51
CA ALA A 63 20.79 16.34 -29.93
C ALA A 63 21.81 16.27 -28.77
N LEU A 64 21.43 16.72 -27.56
CA LEU A 64 22.27 16.69 -26.36
C LEU A 64 22.00 15.45 -25.48
N ALA A 65 20.95 14.70 -25.76
CA ALA A 65 20.47 13.61 -24.93
C ALA A 65 20.98 12.26 -25.47
N ALA A 66 22.30 12.04 -25.44
CA ALA A 66 22.87 10.74 -25.82
C ALA A 66 22.24 9.62 -24.96
N ASP A 67 21.64 8.63 -25.62
CA ASP A 67 20.91 7.48 -25.04
C ASP A 67 19.62 7.79 -24.25
N ALA A 68 19.04 9.00 -24.37
CA ALA A 68 17.72 9.26 -23.78
C ALA A 68 16.59 8.70 -24.68
N PRO A 69 15.56 8.05 -24.10
CA PRO A 69 14.41 7.60 -24.88
C PRO A 69 13.62 8.80 -25.40
N THR A 70 13.29 8.77 -26.69
CA THR A 70 12.48 9.80 -27.36
C THR A 70 11.04 9.77 -26.86
N SER A 71 10.31 10.88 -27.00
CA SER A 71 8.89 10.94 -26.65
C SER A 71 8.06 9.93 -27.46
N THR A 72 8.47 9.63 -28.69
CA THR A 72 7.88 8.59 -29.54
C THR A 72 8.10 7.19 -28.98
N GLU A 73 9.34 6.82 -28.62
CA GLU A 73 9.63 5.50 -28.02
C GLU A 73 8.87 5.28 -26.71
N LEU A 74 8.73 6.33 -25.89
CA LEU A 74 7.94 6.28 -24.66
C LEU A 74 6.44 6.13 -24.96
N ALA A 75 5.91 6.84 -25.95
CA ALA A 75 4.51 6.73 -26.36
C ALA A 75 4.19 5.34 -26.94
N GLU A 76 5.07 4.79 -27.78
CA GLU A 76 4.95 3.43 -28.31
C GLU A 76 4.98 2.39 -27.19
N CYS A 77 5.87 2.54 -26.21
CA CYS A 77 5.96 1.64 -25.06
C CYS A 77 4.71 1.69 -24.17
N LEU A 78 4.18 2.89 -23.90
CA LEU A 78 3.05 3.08 -22.98
C LEU A 78 1.70 2.75 -23.61
N TRP A 79 1.53 3.03 -24.90
CA TRP A 79 0.23 2.94 -25.57
C TRP A 79 0.12 1.75 -26.53
N GLY A 80 1.22 1.27 -27.10
CA GLY A 80 1.25 0.18 -28.10
C GLY A 80 0.23 0.37 -29.24
N ASP A 81 -0.20 -0.72 -29.87
CA ASP A 81 -1.33 -0.74 -30.80
C ASP A 81 -2.71 -0.64 -30.10
N ALA A 82 -2.74 -0.50 -28.78
CA ALA A 82 -3.94 -0.58 -27.96
C ALA A 82 -4.73 0.75 -27.96
N SER A 83 -5.28 1.07 -29.13
CA SER A 83 -6.34 2.07 -29.33
C SER A 83 -7.73 1.59 -28.83
N ALA A 84 -7.85 0.36 -28.29
CA ALA A 84 -9.16 -0.26 -28.03
C ALA A 84 -9.62 -0.26 -26.56
N ALA A 85 -8.79 0.16 -25.60
CA ALA A 85 -9.22 0.22 -24.21
C ALA A 85 -10.03 1.49 -23.97
N VAL A 86 -11.36 1.35 -23.88
CA VAL A 86 -12.27 2.43 -23.47
C VAL A 86 -11.74 3.02 -22.15
N PRO A 87 -11.48 4.34 -22.08
CA PRO A 87 -11.13 4.99 -20.81
C PRO A 87 -12.16 4.59 -19.76
N SER A 88 -11.70 4.04 -18.63
CA SER A 88 -12.58 3.91 -17.49
C SER A 88 -12.94 5.32 -17.04
N SER A 89 -14.20 5.56 -16.67
CA SER A 89 -14.58 6.86 -16.07
C SER A 89 -13.67 7.12 -14.87
N ILE A 90 -12.90 8.21 -14.95
CA ILE A 90 -11.97 8.65 -13.90
C ILE A 90 -12.74 8.81 -12.59
N GLU A 91 -13.98 9.31 -12.66
CA GLU A 91 -14.88 9.46 -11.51
C GLU A 91 -15.17 8.12 -10.82
N ARG A 92 -15.30 7.03 -11.59
CA ARG A 92 -15.49 5.69 -11.03
C ARG A 92 -14.23 5.22 -10.31
N ILE A 93 -13.04 5.48 -10.86
CA ILE A 93 -11.77 5.15 -10.20
C ILE A 93 -11.62 5.95 -8.90
N ASP A 94 -11.88 7.26 -8.94
CA ASP A 94 -11.83 8.14 -7.78
C ASP A 94 -12.79 7.67 -6.67
N ALA A 95 -14.02 7.28 -7.03
CA ALA A 95 -14.99 6.73 -6.09
C ALA A 95 -14.52 5.42 -5.44
N LEU A 96 -13.87 4.53 -6.21
CA LEU A 96 -13.30 3.29 -5.67
C LEU A 96 -12.10 3.56 -4.77
N MET A 97 -11.21 4.47 -5.14
CA MET A 97 -10.06 4.89 -4.34
C MET A 97 -10.52 5.51 -3.02
N ALA A 98 -11.53 6.39 -3.04
CA ALA A 98 -12.10 6.97 -1.82
C ALA A 98 -12.69 5.90 -0.90
N ARG A 99 -13.45 4.94 -1.45
CA ARG A 99 -14.00 3.81 -0.67
C ARG A 99 -12.91 2.93 -0.07
N LEU A 100 -11.86 2.63 -0.84
CA LEU A 100 -10.71 1.85 -0.37
C LEU A 100 -9.89 2.61 0.68
N GLY A 101 -9.68 3.92 0.54
CA GLY A 101 -8.99 4.74 1.54
C GLY A 101 -9.76 4.84 2.85
N ALA A 102 -11.09 4.97 2.79
CA ALA A 102 -11.93 4.90 3.99
C ALA A 102 -11.85 3.51 4.65
N TYR A 103 -11.79 2.45 3.86
CA TYR A 103 -11.60 1.09 4.38
C TYR A 103 -10.20 0.90 4.98
N GLU A 104 -9.14 1.37 4.33
CA GLU A 104 -7.77 1.34 4.85
C GLU A 104 -7.68 2.03 6.20
N THR A 105 -8.32 3.19 6.36
CA THR A 105 -8.37 3.94 7.61
C THR A 105 -8.97 3.10 8.74
N ARG A 106 -10.11 2.44 8.49
CA ARG A 106 -10.75 1.55 9.47
C ARG A 106 -9.89 0.34 9.82
N VAL A 107 -9.28 -0.31 8.82
CA VAL A 107 -8.43 -1.50 9.02
C VAL A 107 -7.14 -1.12 9.77
N SER A 108 -6.58 0.05 9.49
CA SER A 108 -5.41 0.58 10.19
C SER A 108 -5.72 0.89 11.65
N GLY A 109 -6.85 1.53 11.94
CA GLY A 109 -7.31 1.74 13.32
C GLY A 109 -7.54 0.42 14.07
N ASN A 110 -8.08 -0.60 13.38
CA ASN A 110 -8.23 -1.94 13.97
C ASN A 110 -6.86 -2.60 14.24
N LEU A 111 -5.88 -2.44 13.35
CA LEU A 111 -4.52 -2.94 13.57
C LEU A 111 -3.89 -2.33 14.83
N GLU A 112 -4.08 -1.02 15.01
CA GLU A 112 -3.60 -0.30 16.19
C GLU A 112 -4.26 -0.84 17.46
N ALA A 113 -5.60 -0.93 17.48
CA ALA A 113 -6.35 -1.47 18.62
C ALA A 113 -5.91 -2.90 18.99
N VAL A 114 -5.77 -3.80 18.01
CA VAL A 114 -5.28 -5.18 18.24
C VAL A 114 -3.84 -5.18 18.74
N THR A 115 -2.99 -4.28 18.25
CA THR A 115 -1.60 -4.17 18.70
C THR A 115 -1.54 -3.70 20.16
N THR A 116 -2.35 -2.72 20.54
CA THR A 116 -2.47 -2.25 21.94
C THR A 116 -2.94 -3.37 22.85
N ALA A 117 -4.04 -4.05 22.49
CA ALA A 117 -4.58 -5.17 23.27
C ALA A 117 -3.56 -6.32 23.41
N MET A 118 -2.76 -6.59 22.37
CA MET A 118 -1.69 -7.60 22.41
C MET A 118 -0.58 -7.20 23.38
N VAL A 119 -0.14 -5.94 23.37
CA VAL A 119 0.89 -5.44 24.29
C VAL A 119 0.40 -5.49 25.73
N GLU A 120 -0.85 -5.12 25.99
CA GLU A 120 -1.46 -5.19 27.33
C GLU A 120 -1.53 -6.64 27.83
N ALA A 121 -2.00 -7.58 27.00
CA ALA A 121 -2.05 -8.99 27.36
C ALA A 121 -0.64 -9.56 27.67
N MET A 122 0.36 -9.21 26.87
CA MET A 122 1.75 -9.60 27.11
C MET A 122 2.31 -9.01 28.42
N ARG A 123 1.91 -7.77 28.78
CA ARG A 123 2.32 -7.15 30.06
C ARG A 123 1.65 -7.86 31.25
N ALA A 124 0.36 -8.17 31.17
CA ALA A 124 -0.35 -8.87 32.23
C ALA A 124 0.26 -10.25 32.52
N GLU A 125 0.54 -11.05 31.49
CA GLU A 125 1.19 -12.36 31.64
C GLU A 125 2.57 -12.25 32.30
N ARG A 126 3.36 -11.23 31.94
CA ARG A 126 4.68 -11.02 32.57
C ARG A 126 4.56 -10.65 34.05
N VAL A 127 3.56 -9.86 34.43
CA VAL A 127 3.32 -9.49 35.84
C VAL A 127 2.90 -10.71 36.66
N GLU A 128 1.99 -11.53 36.13
CA GLU A 128 1.55 -12.78 36.76
C GLU A 128 2.72 -13.74 36.97
N GLN A 129 3.55 -13.96 35.93
CA GLN A 129 4.73 -14.81 36.04
C GLN A 129 5.73 -14.30 37.08
N SER A 130 5.97 -12.99 37.12
CA SER A 130 6.87 -12.37 38.11
C SER A 130 6.31 -12.41 39.54
N GLY A 131 4.99 -12.53 39.70
CA GLY A 131 4.34 -12.75 40.99
C GLY A 131 4.47 -14.22 41.44
N ALA A 132 4.23 -15.15 40.54
CA ALA A 132 4.36 -16.60 40.78
C ALA A 132 5.79 -16.99 41.19
N ASP A 133 6.80 -16.48 40.49
CA ASP A 133 8.21 -16.75 40.81
C ASP A 133 8.60 -16.23 42.21
N ARG A 134 8.04 -15.09 42.64
CA ARG A 134 8.27 -14.55 43.98
C ARG A 134 7.60 -15.37 45.09
N MET A 135 6.42 -15.93 44.82
CA MET A 135 5.72 -16.80 45.77
C MET A 135 6.36 -18.19 45.87
N SER A 136 7.00 -18.69 44.81
CA SER A 136 7.70 -19.99 44.82
C SER A 136 9.05 -19.96 45.55
N HIS A 137 9.58 -18.78 45.88
CA HIS A 137 10.86 -18.59 46.58
C HIS A 137 10.71 -18.13 48.03
N ALA A 138 9.48 -18.00 48.53
CA ALA A 138 9.15 -17.70 49.92
C ALA A 138 8.72 -18.98 50.65
#